data_AF-A0A817HT41-F1
#
_entry.id   AF-A0A817HT41-F1
#
_cell.length_a   1.000
_cell.length_b   1.000
_cell.length_c   1.000
_cell.angle_alpha   90.00
_cell.angle_beta   90.00
_cell.angle_gamma   90.00
#
_symmetry.space_group_name_H-M   'P 1'
#
loop_
_entity.id
_entity.type
_entity.pdbx_description
1 polymer ?
#
loop_
_entity_poly.entity_id
_entity_poly.type
_entity_poly.pdbx_seq_one_letter_code
_entity_poly.pdbx_strand_id
1 'polypeptide(L)'
;MYIRLQWIVQIFVDNVSTESSIVAIVMPHKEYVRQNFKTTITLFDDVCKDTKSKQFILNDLQRLAKEYKFKYHKCIKNIRLHLDLFSKENSFITSRLKTRRRKA
;
A
#
# COMPACT_ATOMS: atom_id res chain seq x y z
N MET A 1 9.70 6.07 -5.15
CA MET A 1 8.58 5.73 -6.06
C MET A 1 8.19 4.28 -5.78
N TYR A 2 7.12 4.04 -5.03
CA TYR A 2 6.73 2.67 -4.63
C TYR A 2 6.04 1.87 -5.74
N ILE A 3 5.60 2.55 -6.82
CA ILE A 3 4.86 1.97 -7.96
C ILE A 3 5.74 1.06 -8.84
N ARG A 4 7.06 0.99 -8.59
CA ARG A 4 7.98 0.12 -9.35
C ARG A 4 7.95 -1.35 -8.93
N LEU A 5 7.18 -1.68 -7.90
CA LEU A 5 7.09 -3.04 -7.41
C LEU A 5 6.17 -3.86 -8.30
N GLN A 6 6.69 -4.95 -8.87
CA GLN A 6 5.96 -5.84 -9.79
C GLN A 6 4.68 -6.44 -9.18
N TRP A 7 4.57 -6.40 -7.85
CA TRP A 7 3.45 -6.94 -7.10
C TRP A 7 2.44 -5.90 -6.66
N ILE A 8 2.70 -4.60 -6.87
CA ILE A 8 1.76 -3.51 -6.57
C ILE A 8 1.08 -3.07 -7.86
N VAL A 9 -0.24 -3.12 -7.89
CA VAL A 9 -1.03 -2.47 -8.95
C VAL A 9 -1.27 -1.00 -8.60
N GLN A 10 -1.62 -0.74 -7.34
CA GLN A 10 -1.95 0.60 -6.88
C GLN A 10 -1.56 0.76 -5.41
N ILE A 11 -1.12 1.96 -5.03
CA ILE A 11 -0.78 2.29 -3.64
C ILE A 11 -1.26 3.70 -3.31
N PHE A 12 -1.95 3.82 -2.19
CA PHE A 12 -2.37 5.08 -1.60
C PHE A 12 -1.65 5.26 -0.29
N VAL A 13 -0.93 6.36 -0.15
CA VAL A 13 -0.20 6.68 1.06
C VAL A 13 -0.89 7.87 1.70
N ASP A 14 -1.33 7.71 2.95
CA ASP A 14 -1.93 8.79 3.72
C ASP A 14 -1.17 8.99 5.04
N ASN A 15 -1.16 10.24 5.49
CA ASN A 15 -0.57 10.61 6.76
C ASN A 15 -1.69 10.77 7.77
N VAL A 16 -1.69 9.93 8.78
CA VAL A 16 -2.57 10.13 9.92
C VAL A 16 -1.96 11.25 10.76
N SER A 17 -2.53 12.45 10.63
CA SER A 17 -2.01 13.68 11.26
C SER A 17 -1.85 13.57 12.78
N THR A 18 -2.58 12.69 13.44
CA THR A 18 -2.55 12.48 14.90
C THR A 18 -1.34 11.71 15.39
N GLU A 19 -0.71 10.84 14.59
CA GLU A 19 0.32 9.92 15.09
C GLU A 19 1.70 10.09 14.44
N SER A 20 1.92 11.15 13.64
CA SER A 20 3.15 11.31 12.82
C SER A 20 3.55 10.01 12.10
N SER A 21 2.54 9.22 11.72
CA SER A 21 2.69 7.86 11.23
C SER A 21 2.03 7.78 9.88
N ILE A 22 2.79 7.23 8.92
CA ILE A 22 2.32 7.07 7.56
C ILE A 22 1.67 5.70 7.44
N VAL A 23 0.44 5.67 6.93
CA VAL A 23 -0.28 4.45 6.61
C VAL A 23 -0.44 4.35 5.09
N ALA A 24 -0.45 3.13 4.56
CA ALA A 24 -0.68 2.93 3.14
C ALA A 24 -1.74 1.87 2.85
N ILE A 25 -2.61 2.14 1.89
CA ILE A 25 -3.50 1.15 1.30
C ILE A 25 -2.80 0.63 0.04
N VAL A 26 -2.61 -0.68 -0.05
CA VAL A 26 -1.89 -1.33 -1.15
C VAL A 26 -2.81 -2.32 -1.83
N MET A 27 -2.85 -2.27 -3.16
CA MET A 27 -3.59 -3.20 -4.00
C MET A 27 -2.56 -4.10 -4.68
N PRO A 28 -2.39 -5.34 -4.20
CA PRO A 28 -1.41 -6.22 -4.78
C PRO A 28 -1.96 -6.95 -6.01
N HIS A 29 -1.07 -7.38 -6.91
CA HIS A 29 -1.44 -8.14 -8.10
C HIS A 29 -1.86 -9.55 -7.72
N LYS A 30 -3.10 -9.94 -8.05
CA LYS A 30 -3.71 -11.24 -7.68
C LYS A 30 -2.81 -12.42 -8.05
N GLU A 31 -2.29 -12.41 -9.27
CA GLU A 31 -1.44 -13.49 -9.77
C GLU A 31 -0.07 -13.53 -9.09
N TYR A 32 0.55 -12.36 -8.86
CA TYR A 32 1.85 -12.29 -8.21
C TYR A 32 1.76 -12.80 -6.78
N VAL A 33 0.70 -12.42 -6.07
CA VAL A 33 0.49 -12.86 -4.69
C VAL A 33 0.26 -14.37 -4.64
N ARG A 34 -0.58 -14.92 -5.53
CA ARG A 34 -0.82 -16.36 -5.61
C ARG A 34 0.45 -17.16 -5.88
N GLN A 35 1.31 -16.67 -6.78
CA GLN A 35 2.56 -17.35 -7.13
C GLN A 35 3.62 -17.29 -6.02
N ASN A 36 3.77 -16.12 -5.39
CA ASN A 36 4.87 -15.90 -4.44
C ASN A 36 4.52 -16.26 -2.99
N PHE A 37 3.27 -16.10 -2.58
CA PHE A 37 2.90 -16.39 -1.19
C PHE A 37 2.54 -17.86 -0.96
N LYS A 38 2.46 -18.70 -2.03
CA LYS A 38 2.17 -20.15 -2.00
C LYS A 38 1.31 -20.54 -0.80
N THR A 39 0.24 -19.79 -0.57
CA THR A 39 -0.63 -20.06 0.56
C THR A 39 -1.54 -21.20 0.10
N THR A 40 -1.85 -22.13 1.00
CA THR A 40 -2.88 -23.15 0.76
C THR A 40 -4.28 -22.54 0.61
N ILE A 41 -4.37 -21.21 0.54
CA ILE A 41 -5.61 -20.47 0.63
C ILE A 41 -6.07 -20.13 -0.78
N THR A 42 -7.23 -20.68 -1.13
CA THR A 42 -7.86 -20.58 -2.45
C THR A 42 -8.39 -19.18 -2.75
N LEU A 43 -8.80 -18.42 -1.71
CA LEU A 43 -9.34 -17.08 -1.85
C LEU A 43 -8.30 -15.99 -1.61
N PHE A 44 -8.25 -15.04 -2.54
CA PHE A 44 -7.38 -13.87 -2.45
C PHE A 44 -7.71 -12.96 -1.26
N ASP A 45 -8.98 -12.96 -0.80
CA ASP A 45 -9.44 -12.24 0.40
C ASP A 45 -8.69 -12.66 1.66
N ASP A 46 -8.51 -13.95 1.86
CA ASP A 46 -7.80 -14.48 3.02
C ASP A 46 -6.30 -14.18 2.96
N VAL A 47 -5.69 -14.15 1.76
CA VAL A 47 -4.27 -13.74 1.62
C VAL A 47 -4.08 -12.27 1.96
N CYS A 48 -5.08 -11.45 1.67
CA CYS A 48 -5.12 -10.04 2.01
C CYS A 48 -5.32 -9.79 3.53
N LYS A 49 -5.95 -10.75 4.22
CA LYS A 49 -6.13 -10.79 5.68
C LYS A 49 -4.95 -11.44 6.40
N ASP A 50 -4.14 -12.24 5.71
CA ASP A 50 -3.01 -12.94 6.28
C ASP A 50 -1.90 -11.98 6.74
N THR A 51 -1.53 -12.12 8.02
CA THR A 51 -0.52 -11.27 8.67
C THR A 51 0.87 -11.46 8.06
N LYS A 52 1.21 -12.67 7.58
CA LYS A 52 2.53 -12.91 6.97
C LYS A 52 2.67 -12.15 5.66
N SER A 53 1.63 -12.19 4.82
CA SER A 53 1.56 -11.46 3.55
C SER A 53 1.65 -9.95 3.78
N LYS A 54 0.92 -9.45 4.78
CA LYS A 54 0.99 -8.06 5.22
C LYS A 54 2.39 -7.67 5.73
N GLN A 55 3.03 -8.49 6.56
CA GLN A 55 4.36 -8.21 7.09
C GLN A 55 5.44 -8.22 6.00
N PHE A 56 5.37 -9.16 5.06
CA PHE A 56 6.31 -9.23 3.94
C PHE A 56 6.27 -7.93 3.12
N ILE A 57 5.08 -7.49 2.76
CA ILE A 57 4.85 -6.25 2.00
C ILE A 57 5.33 -5.03 2.79
N LEU A 58 5.01 -4.95 4.08
CA LEU A 58 5.45 -3.86 4.94
C LEU A 58 6.97 -3.79 5.02
N ASN A 59 7.64 -4.93 5.20
CA ASN A 59 9.09 -5.01 5.28
C ASN A 59 9.75 -4.58 3.96
N ASP A 60 9.18 -4.98 2.82
CA ASP A 60 9.66 -4.56 1.51
C ASP A 60 9.55 -3.04 1.30
N LEU A 61 8.41 -2.45 1.68
CA LEU A 61 8.21 -1.00 1.66
C LEU A 61 9.19 -0.26 2.59
N GLN A 62 9.48 -0.82 3.76
CA GLN A 62 10.47 -0.29 4.69
C GLN A 62 11.90 -0.42 4.16
N ARG A 63 12.24 -1.52 3.50
CA ARG A 63 13.52 -1.73 2.82
C ARG A 63 13.73 -0.67 1.74
N LEU A 64 12.74 -0.46 0.87
CA LEU A 64 12.79 0.62 -0.12
C LEU A 64 12.90 1.99 0.55
N ALA A 65 12.13 2.24 1.62
CA ALA A 65 12.23 3.51 2.34
C ALA A 65 13.66 3.78 2.84
N LYS A 66 14.36 2.75 3.31
CA LYS A 66 15.78 2.82 3.70
C LYS A 66 16.70 3.06 2.49
N GLU A 67 16.53 2.32 1.40
CA GLU A 67 17.32 2.50 0.16
C GLU A 67 17.21 3.93 -0.39
N TYR A 68 16.01 4.49 -0.41
CA TYR A 68 15.75 5.86 -0.85
C TYR A 68 16.03 6.92 0.23
N LYS A 69 16.64 6.54 1.37
CA LYS A 69 17.00 7.42 2.49
C LYS A 69 15.84 8.29 2.99
N PHE A 70 14.62 7.74 3.03
CA PHE A 70 13.50 8.44 3.66
C PHE A 70 13.78 8.60 5.16
N LYS A 71 13.45 9.78 5.71
CA LYS A 71 13.52 10.01 7.15
C LYS A 71 12.66 8.96 7.86
N TYR A 72 13.14 8.42 8.98
CA TYR A 72 12.46 7.37 9.76
C TYR A 72 10.99 7.71 10.09
N HIS A 73 10.69 8.99 10.37
CA HIS A 73 9.33 9.49 10.61
C HIS A 73 8.40 9.47 9.38
N LYS A 74 8.94 9.21 8.19
CA LYS A 74 8.19 9.09 6.93
C LYS A 74 8.15 7.64 6.40
N CYS A 75 8.58 6.67 7.21
CA CYS A 75 8.40 5.26 6.86
C CYS A 75 6.95 4.84 7.09
N ILE A 76 6.44 4.00 6.19
CA ILE A 76 5.12 3.40 6.34
C ILE A 76 5.17 2.47 7.57
N LYS A 77 4.32 2.77 8.56
CA LYS A 77 4.25 2.00 9.80
C LYS A 77 3.17 0.92 9.75
N ASN A 78 2.10 1.16 9.00
CA ASN A 78 1.01 0.21 8.87
C ASN A 78 0.49 0.23 7.44
N ILE A 79 0.05 -0.94 6.98
CA ILE A 79 -0.56 -1.09 5.66
C ILE A 79 -1.90 -1.78 5.76
N ARG A 80 -2.77 -1.50 4.79
CA ARG A 80 -3.99 -2.25 4.54
C ARG A 80 -3.96 -2.77 3.12
N LEU A 81 -4.08 -4.08 2.97
CA LEU A 81 -4.22 -4.68 1.66
C LEU A 81 -5.69 -4.57 1.22
N HIS A 82 -5.93 -4.28 -0.06
CA HIS A 82 -7.27 -4.20 -0.64
C HIS A 82 -7.35 -5.06 -1.91
N LEU A 83 -8.46 -5.77 -2.09
CA LEU A 83 -8.63 -6.74 -3.18
C LEU A 83 -8.99 -6.09 -4.51
N ASP A 84 -9.83 -5.06 -4.43
CA ASP A 84 -10.34 -4.34 -5.58
C ASP A 84 -9.54 -3.08 -5.80
N LEU A 85 -9.32 -2.78 -7.08
CA LEU A 85 -8.72 -1.54 -7.52
C LEU A 85 -9.71 -0.41 -7.26
N PHE A 86 -9.20 0.74 -6.83
CA PHE A 86 -10.06 1.91 -6.74
C PHE A 86 -10.27 2.47 -8.15
N SER A 87 -11.48 2.27 -8.66
CA SER A 87 -12.01 3.01 -9.81
C SER A 87 -12.61 4.34 -9.35
N LYS A 88 -12.70 5.30 -10.26
CA LYS A 88 -13.28 6.64 -10.01
C LYS A 88 -14.75 6.57 -9.53
N GLU A 89 -15.45 5.48 -9.86
CA GLU A 89 -16.84 5.21 -9.43
C GLU A 89 -16.93 4.51 -8.06
N ASN A 90 -15.87 3.85 -7.60
CA ASN A 90 -15.88 3.22 -6.28
C ASN A 90 -15.50 4.31 -5.27
N SER A 91 -16.52 4.84 -4.59
CA SER A 91 -16.56 6.09 -3.83
C SER A 91 -15.69 6.15 -2.56
N PHE A 92 -14.49 5.57 -2.59
CA PHE A 92 -13.45 5.69 -1.55
C PHE A 92 -12.27 6.58 -1.99
N ILE A 93 -12.31 7.16 -3.19
CA ILE A 93 -11.53 8.36 -3.48
C ILE A 93 -12.32 9.56 -2.94
N THR A 94 -12.32 9.71 -1.61
CA THR A 94 -12.68 10.99 -1.01
C THR A 94 -11.61 11.99 -1.41
N SER A 95 -11.86 12.68 -2.53
CA SER A 95 -11.51 14.09 -2.78
C SER A 95 -10.22 14.61 -2.10
N ARG A 96 -9.12 13.86 -2.18
CA ARG A 96 -7.81 14.33 -1.72
C ARG A 96 -6.71 13.96 -2.69
N LEU A 97 -7.05 13.97 -3.99
CA LEU A 97 -6.14 14.50 -4.99
C LEU A 97 -5.88 15.97 -4.63
N LYS A 98 -4.89 16.22 -3.77
CA LYS A 98 -4.32 17.56 -3.58
C LYS A 98 -3.63 17.96 -4.88
N THR A 99 -4.42 18.42 -5.84
CA THR A 99 -3.96 19.23 -6.96
C THR A 99 -4.65 20.58 -6.86
N ARG A 100 -4.06 21.48 -6.08
CA ARG A 100 -4.03 22.90 -6.41
C ARG A 100 -2.92 23.59 -5.60
N ARG A 101 -1.74 23.66 -6.22
CA ARG A 101 -0.91 24.86 -6.05
C ARG A 101 -1.64 25.97 -6.82
N ARG A 102 -2.42 26.79 -6.13
CA ARG A 102 -2.59 28.18 -6.54
C ARG A 102 -1.72 28.99 -5.59
N LYS A 103 -0.57 29.43 -6.09
CA LYS A 103 0.09 30.61 -5.53
C LYS A 103 -0.79 31.79 -5.94
N ALA A 104 -1.28 32.54 -4.97
CA ALA A 104 -1.49 33.97 -5.17
C ALA A 104 -0.11 34.63 -5.11
#